data_AF-A0A2N5ZQU3-F1
#
_entry.id   AF-A0A2N5ZQU3-F1
#
_cell.length_a   1.000
_cell.length_b   1.000
_cell.length_c   1.000
_cell.angle_alpha   90.00
_cell.angle_beta   90.00
_cell.angle_gamma   90.00
#
_symmetry.space_group_name_H-M   'P 1'
#
loop_
_entity.id
_entity.type
_entity.pdbx_description
1 polymer ?
#
loop_
_entity_poly.entity_id
_entity_poly.type
_entity_poly.pdbx_seq_one_letter_code
_entity_poly.pdbx_strand_id
1 'polypeptide(L)'
;MKKITLITLFLVILTALSACSKKEETYIMDQLASDGKFHYSNQDLGFSVELPEEFDHYQTQRISYSDNVKVEFYVPTSDQTYIQKIPSYEEFLSVSVYDEDSFNQDDFDLSRENLKTIKGNSKVYLIKYWEQVPNDWVSKWNSEMRDSIISSIKLLK
;
A
#
# COMPACT_ATOMS: atom_id res chain seq x y z
N MET A 1 -39.22 -43.73 15.03
CA MET A 1 -38.83 -42.94 13.83
C MET A 1 -38.48 -41.47 14.15
N LYS A 2 -37.95 -41.13 15.34
CA LYS A 2 -37.55 -39.75 15.71
C LYS A 2 -36.03 -39.50 15.69
N LYS A 3 -35.21 -40.56 15.56
CA LYS A 3 -33.74 -40.46 15.61
C LYS A 3 -33.10 -40.15 14.24
N ILE A 4 -33.76 -40.50 13.14
CA ILE A 4 -33.24 -40.30 11.78
C ILE A 4 -33.30 -38.81 11.40
N THR A 5 -34.37 -38.11 11.78
CA THR A 5 -34.57 -36.68 11.49
C THR A 5 -33.57 -35.75 12.19
N LEU A 6 -33.05 -36.14 13.35
CA LEU A 6 -32.06 -35.33 14.08
C LEU A 6 -30.67 -35.39 13.42
N ILE A 7 -30.32 -36.53 12.83
CA ILE A 7 -29.03 -36.74 12.17
C ILE A 7 -28.95 -35.95 10.86
N THR A 8 -30.04 -35.90 10.10
CA THR A 8 -30.10 -35.13 8.85
C THR A 8 -30.02 -33.62 9.09
N LEU A 9 -30.62 -33.12 10.18
CA LEU A 9 -30.55 -31.70 10.53
C LEU A 9 -29.13 -31.27 10.93
N PHE A 10 -28.39 -32.15 11.61
CA PHE A 10 -27.01 -31.87 12.03
C PHE A 10 -26.04 -31.82 10.84
N LEU A 11 -26.28 -32.63 9.80
CA LEU A 11 -25.44 -32.67 8.60
C LEU A 11 -25.57 -31.40 7.74
N VAL A 12 -26.77 -30.81 7.66
CA VAL A 12 -27.02 -29.56 6.90
C VAL A 12 -26.38 -28.35 7.58
N ILE A 13 -26.34 -28.33 8.92
CA ILE A 13 -25.72 -27.26 9.70
C ILE A 13 -24.18 -27.27 9.55
N LEU A 14 -23.56 -28.46 9.47
CA LEU A 14 -22.11 -28.60 9.26
C LEU A 14 -21.65 -28.12 7.87
N THR A 15 -22.48 -28.30 6.83
CA THR A 15 -22.15 -27.81 5.48
C THR A 15 -22.31 -26.29 5.33
N ALA A 16 -23.18 -25.67 6.12
CA ALA A 16 -23.38 -24.21 6.08
C ALA A 16 -22.23 -23.43 6.75
N LEU A 17 -21.52 -24.04 7.70
CA LEU A 17 -20.39 -23.41 8.41
C LEU A 17 -19.06 -23.48 7.64
N SER A 18 -18.96 -24.34 6.61
CA SER A 18 -17.72 -24.50 5.83
C SER A 18 -17.59 -23.52 4.65
N ALA A 19 -18.60 -22.65 4.43
CA ALA A 19 -18.68 -21.82 3.22
C ALA A 19 -18.22 -20.34 3.39
N CYS A 20 -17.68 -19.94 4.54
CA CYS A 20 -17.32 -18.54 4.81
C CYS A 20 -15.85 -18.30 5.20
N SER A 21 -14.92 -19.18 4.83
CA SER A 21 -13.51 -18.79 4.76
C SER A 21 -13.23 -18.27 3.36
N LYS A 22 -13.43 -16.96 3.15
CA LYS A 22 -12.70 -16.27 2.08
C LYS A 22 -11.22 -16.56 2.35
N LYS A 23 -10.60 -17.37 1.50
CA LYS A 23 -9.15 -17.46 1.44
C LYS A 23 -8.68 -16.04 1.15
N GLU A 24 -8.13 -15.37 2.14
CA GLU A 24 -7.27 -14.23 1.84
C GLU A 24 -6.13 -14.78 1.00
N GLU A 25 -6.03 -14.34 -0.25
CA GLU A 25 -4.88 -14.64 -1.08
C GLU A 25 -3.68 -14.00 -0.38
N THR A 26 -2.80 -14.83 0.15
CA THR A 26 -1.53 -14.37 0.72
C THR A 26 -0.62 -14.01 -0.43
N TYR A 27 -0.57 -12.73 -0.80
CA TYR A 27 0.39 -12.24 -1.78
C TYR A 27 1.79 -12.18 -1.17
N ILE A 28 2.80 -12.62 -1.92
CA ILE A 28 4.20 -12.41 -1.57
C ILE A 28 4.58 -11.01 -2.07
N MET A 29 4.94 -10.12 -1.16
CA MET A 29 5.09 -8.67 -1.43
C MET A 29 6.12 -8.34 -2.53
N ASP A 30 7.14 -9.19 -2.68
CA ASP A 30 8.23 -9.02 -3.65
C ASP A 30 8.01 -9.82 -4.94
N GLN A 31 6.80 -10.33 -5.16
CA GLN A 31 6.46 -11.12 -6.35
C GLN A 31 5.25 -10.52 -7.06
N LEU A 32 5.33 -10.52 -8.39
CA LEU A 32 4.22 -10.14 -9.24
C LEU A 32 3.09 -11.17 -9.08
N ALA A 33 1.90 -10.72 -8.69
CA ALA A 33 0.73 -11.56 -8.58
C ALA A 33 0.08 -11.81 -9.95
N SER A 34 -0.90 -12.72 -10.00
CA SER A 34 -1.58 -13.10 -11.26
C SER A 34 -2.38 -11.97 -11.90
N ASP A 35 -2.64 -10.89 -11.17
CA ASP A 35 -3.30 -9.67 -11.66
C ASP A 35 -2.31 -8.65 -12.26
N GLY A 36 -1.03 -9.00 -12.37
CA GLY A 36 0.00 -8.12 -12.95
C GLY A 36 0.43 -6.99 -12.01
N LYS A 37 0.23 -7.16 -10.69
CA LYS A 37 0.59 -6.15 -9.69
C LYS A 37 1.45 -6.73 -8.57
N PHE A 38 2.24 -5.87 -7.95
CA PHE A 38 2.88 -6.12 -6.67
C PHE A 38 1.98 -5.63 -5.55
N HIS A 39 1.80 -6.45 -4.51
CA HIS A 39 0.91 -6.15 -3.39
C HIS A 39 1.74 -5.92 -2.13
N TYR A 40 2.00 -4.66 -1.78
CA TYR A 40 2.66 -4.31 -0.53
C TYR A 40 1.63 -4.15 0.60
N SER A 41 1.81 -4.87 1.71
CA SER A 41 1.00 -4.73 2.92
C SER A 41 1.88 -4.50 4.16
N ASN A 42 1.55 -3.50 4.97
CA ASN A 42 2.18 -3.27 6.25
C ASN A 42 1.12 -3.29 7.37
N GLN A 43 0.98 -4.46 8.00
CA GLN A 43 -0.01 -4.70 9.06
C GLN A 43 0.26 -3.81 10.29
N ASP A 44 1.52 -3.63 10.68
CA ASP A 44 1.89 -2.78 11.83
C ASP A 44 1.45 -1.32 11.63
N LEU A 45 1.55 -0.82 10.40
CA LEU A 45 1.22 0.55 10.06
C LEU A 45 -0.21 0.72 9.56
N GLY A 46 -0.92 -0.38 9.30
CA GLY A 46 -2.36 -0.36 8.98
C GLY A 46 -2.68 0.03 7.55
N PHE A 47 -1.78 -0.19 6.57
CA PHE A 47 -2.07 0.11 5.17
C PHE A 47 -1.50 -0.92 4.19
N SER A 48 -2.08 -0.97 2.99
CA SER A 48 -1.54 -1.67 1.82
C SER A 48 -1.57 -0.77 0.58
N VAL A 49 -0.73 -1.07 -0.41
CA VAL A 49 -0.69 -0.41 -1.71
C VAL A 49 -0.39 -1.44 -2.79
N GLU A 50 -0.99 -1.26 -3.97
CA GLU A 50 -0.71 -2.06 -5.15
C GLU A 50 0.17 -1.24 -6.11
N LEU A 51 1.24 -1.84 -6.60
CA LEU A 51 2.12 -1.26 -7.60
C LEU A 51 1.97 -2.03 -8.92
N PRO A 52 1.91 -1.34 -10.07
CA PRO A 52 1.83 -2.02 -11.36
C PRO A 52 3.17 -2.68 -11.74
N GLU A 53 3.16 -3.51 -12.78
CA GLU A 53 4.30 -4.34 -13.17
C GLU A 53 5.57 -3.56 -13.51
N GLU A 54 5.45 -2.28 -13.91
CA GLU A 54 6.61 -1.43 -14.23
C GLU A 54 7.53 -1.18 -13.04
N PHE A 55 7.06 -1.44 -11.82
CA PHE A 55 7.80 -1.34 -10.57
C PHE A 55 8.51 -2.66 -10.22
N ASP A 56 8.86 -3.47 -11.22
CA ASP A 56 9.76 -4.58 -11.03
C ASP A 56 11.07 -4.08 -10.39
N HIS A 57 11.51 -4.77 -9.33
CA HIS A 57 12.67 -4.35 -8.52
C HIS A 57 12.50 -3.09 -7.64
N TYR A 58 11.27 -2.67 -7.34
CA TYR A 58 11.07 -1.69 -6.28
C TYR A 58 11.65 -2.16 -4.94
N GLN A 59 12.05 -1.21 -4.10
CA GLN A 59 12.52 -1.46 -2.75
C GLN A 59 11.77 -0.58 -1.76
N THR A 60 11.69 -1.00 -0.50
CA THR A 60 11.10 -0.19 0.57
C THR A 60 12.07 0.05 1.71
N GLN A 61 11.99 1.23 2.32
CA GLN A 61 12.70 1.57 3.55
C GLN A 61 11.70 2.08 4.59
N ARG A 62 11.80 1.56 5.82
CA ARG A 62 11.03 2.05 6.98
C ARG A 62 11.92 2.95 7.83
N ILE A 63 11.41 4.13 8.18
CA ILE A 63 12.11 5.12 9.02
C ILE A 63 11.17 5.55 10.14
N SER A 64 11.65 5.51 11.37
CA SER A 64 10.91 5.97 12.54
C SER A 64 11.40 7.36 12.94
N TYR A 65 10.48 8.31 13.00
CA TYR A 65 10.68 9.65 13.55
C TYR A 65 10.02 9.74 14.93
N SER A 66 10.14 10.89 15.60
CA SER A 66 9.53 11.10 16.92
C SER A 66 8.00 11.13 16.90
N ASP A 67 7.43 11.54 15.77
CA ASP A 67 6.03 11.90 15.58
C ASP A 67 5.32 11.04 14.51
N ASN A 68 6.09 10.29 13.72
CA ASN A 68 5.56 9.43 12.66
C ASN A 68 6.46 8.25 12.32
N VAL A 69 5.92 7.31 11.55
CA VAL A 69 6.70 6.30 10.84
C VAL A 69 6.51 6.49 9.34
N LYS A 70 7.61 6.63 8.60
CA LYS A 70 7.63 6.76 7.14
C LYS A 70 8.02 5.45 6.48
N VAL A 71 7.28 5.06 5.45
CA VAL A 71 7.69 4.03 4.48
C VAL A 71 7.99 4.72 3.16
N GLU A 72 9.21 4.56 2.69
CA GLU A 72 9.71 5.10 1.42
C GLU A 72 9.79 3.96 0.40
N PHE A 73 9.28 4.18 -0.81
CA PHE A 73 9.33 3.24 -1.92
C PHE A 73 10.25 3.80 -3.00
N TYR A 74 11.19 2.96 -3.42
CA TYR A 74 12.26 3.30 -4.33
C TYR A 74 12.18 2.48 -5.59
N VAL A 75 12.54 3.08 -6.71
CA VAL A 75 12.76 2.38 -7.98
C VAL A 75 14.16 2.63 -8.51
N PRO A 76 14.74 1.67 -9.26
CA PRO A 76 16.01 1.90 -9.92
C PRO A 76 15.92 3.08 -10.90
N THR A 77 16.96 3.90 -10.91
CA THR A 77 17.15 4.93 -11.94
C THR A 77 18.63 5.07 -12.29
N SER A 78 18.85 5.32 -13.58
CA SER A 78 20.14 5.71 -14.16
C SER A 78 20.36 7.23 -14.13
N ASP A 79 19.33 8.00 -13.76
CA ASP A 79 19.37 9.46 -13.75
C ASP A 79 20.19 9.98 -12.55
N GLN A 80 21.42 10.42 -12.85
CA GLN A 80 22.34 10.99 -11.85
C GLN A 80 22.05 12.46 -11.52
N THR A 81 21.06 13.08 -12.17
CA THR A 81 20.73 14.49 -11.91
C THR A 81 19.96 14.69 -10.60
N TYR A 82 19.41 13.61 -10.04
CA TYR A 82 18.71 13.62 -8.76
C TYR A 82 19.69 13.48 -7.59
N ILE A 83 19.37 14.15 -6.48
CA ILE A 83 20.08 13.94 -5.21
C ILE A 83 19.60 12.62 -4.63
N GLN A 84 20.26 11.54 -5.05
CA GLN A 84 19.90 10.19 -4.63
C GLN A 84 20.34 9.93 -3.19
N LYS A 85 19.39 9.55 -2.33
CA LYS A 85 19.68 9.05 -0.98
C LYS A 85 20.29 7.65 -1.02
N ILE A 86 19.88 6.84 -2.01
CA ILE A 86 20.37 5.49 -2.26
C ILE A 86 20.96 5.48 -3.67
N PRO A 87 22.24 5.12 -3.86
CA PRO A 87 22.83 5.09 -5.18
C PRO A 87 22.02 4.24 -6.17
N SER A 88 21.72 4.82 -7.34
CA SER A 88 20.94 4.22 -8.42
C SER A 88 19.46 3.96 -8.10
N TYR A 89 18.91 4.57 -7.06
CA TYR A 89 17.50 4.48 -6.69
C TYR A 89 16.92 5.85 -6.36
N GLU A 90 15.65 6.05 -6.71
CA GLU A 90 14.90 7.28 -6.43
C GLU A 90 13.56 6.99 -5.73
N GLU A 91 13.20 7.82 -4.75
CA GLU A 91 11.94 7.70 -3.99
C GLU A 91 10.77 8.16 -4.86
N PHE A 92 9.90 7.24 -5.30
CA PHE A 92 8.72 7.58 -6.12
C PHE A 92 7.44 7.76 -5.30
N LEU A 93 7.37 7.12 -4.13
CA LEU A 93 6.23 7.13 -3.24
C LEU A 93 6.74 7.08 -1.79
N SER A 94 6.11 7.84 -0.92
CA SER A 94 6.25 7.64 0.52
C SER A 94 4.92 7.77 1.24
N VAL A 95 4.79 7.00 2.32
CA VAL A 95 3.63 6.99 3.21
C VAL A 95 4.13 7.26 4.62
N SER A 96 3.87 8.46 5.13
CA SER A 96 4.11 8.81 6.54
C SER A 96 2.83 8.57 7.34
N VAL A 97 2.96 7.82 8.43
CA VAL A 97 1.85 7.43 9.30
C VAL A 97 2.02 8.11 10.64
N TYR A 98 1.08 9.01 10.95
CA TYR A 98 1.00 9.75 12.20
C TYR A 98 -0.13 9.19 13.04
N ASP A 99 0.01 9.26 14.37
CA ASP A 99 -1.15 9.21 15.24
C ASP A 99 -2.01 10.47 15.03
N GLU A 100 -3.33 10.33 15.02
CA GLU A 100 -4.24 11.43 14.69
C GLU A 100 -4.05 12.66 15.58
N ASP A 101 -3.81 12.45 16.87
CA ASP A 101 -3.58 13.52 17.85
C ASP A 101 -2.23 14.23 17.68
N SER A 102 -1.27 13.58 17.00
CA SER A 102 0.06 14.13 16.75
C SER A 102 0.17 14.82 15.38
N PHE A 103 -0.82 14.65 14.51
CA PHE A 103 -0.80 15.22 13.17
C PHE A 103 -1.27 16.69 13.18
N ASN A 104 -0.37 17.59 12.83
CA ASN A 104 -0.69 18.99 12.60
C ASN A 104 -0.73 19.30 11.09
N GLN A 105 -1.92 19.63 10.58
CA GLN A 105 -2.11 19.90 9.15
C GLN A 105 -1.37 21.16 8.68
N ASP A 106 -1.18 22.16 9.56
CA ASP A 106 -0.56 23.44 9.21
C ASP A 106 0.95 23.30 8.87
N ASP A 107 1.56 22.17 9.23
CA ASP A 107 2.95 21.86 8.90
C ASP A 107 3.14 21.39 7.45
N PHE A 108 2.03 21.17 6.71
CA PHE A 108 2.05 20.63 5.36
C PHE A 108 1.25 21.49 4.38
N ASP A 109 1.85 21.80 3.22
CA ASP A 109 1.13 22.37 2.09
C ASP A 109 0.35 21.27 1.35
N LEU A 110 -0.84 20.97 1.85
CA LEU A 110 -1.75 19.98 1.26
C LEU A 110 -2.37 20.42 -0.07
N SER A 111 -2.09 21.64 -0.55
CA SER A 111 -2.52 22.09 -1.88
C SER A 111 -1.64 21.53 -3.00
N ARG A 112 -0.47 20.99 -2.66
CA ARG A 112 0.46 20.41 -3.63
C ARG A 112 -0.16 19.20 -4.30
N GLU A 113 -0.13 19.20 -5.63
CA GLU A 113 -0.64 18.09 -6.44
C GLU A 113 0.04 16.76 -6.14
N ASN A 114 1.25 16.75 -5.56
CA ASN A 114 2.01 15.54 -5.25
C ASN A 114 1.87 15.02 -3.82
N LEU A 115 0.86 15.53 -3.09
CA LEU A 115 0.62 15.22 -1.70
C LEU A 115 -0.86 14.89 -1.46
N LYS A 116 -1.13 13.79 -0.75
CA LYS A 116 -2.48 13.36 -0.40
C LYS A 116 -2.54 12.93 1.05
N THR A 117 -3.68 13.15 1.69
CA THR A 117 -3.91 12.69 3.07
C THR A 117 -5.09 11.73 3.12
N ILE A 118 -4.94 10.63 3.85
CA ILE A 118 -6.02 9.69 4.17
C ILE A 118 -6.11 9.59 5.69
N LYS A 119 -7.31 9.63 6.27
CA LYS A 119 -7.53 9.47 7.71
C LYS A 119 -8.31 8.19 7.99
N GLY A 120 -7.96 7.49 9.05
CA GLY A 120 -8.70 6.32 9.53
C GLY A 120 -7.92 5.53 10.58
N ASN A 121 -8.65 4.75 11.37
CA ASN A 121 -8.08 3.93 12.45
C ASN A 121 -7.22 4.74 13.45
N SER A 122 -7.67 5.95 13.81
CA SER A 122 -6.95 6.89 14.69
C SER A 122 -5.56 7.30 14.17
N LYS A 123 -5.37 7.21 12.85
CA LYS A 123 -4.12 7.55 12.16
C LYS A 123 -4.36 8.49 11.00
N VAL A 124 -3.33 9.25 10.67
CA VAL A 124 -3.26 10.08 9.47
C VAL A 124 -2.13 9.57 8.57
N TYR A 125 -2.46 9.26 7.33
CA TYR A 125 -1.55 8.78 6.31
C TYR A 125 -1.29 9.90 5.33
N LEU A 126 -0.08 10.47 5.37
CA LEU A 126 0.40 11.45 4.43
C LEU A 126 1.16 10.74 3.31
N ILE A 127 0.63 10.81 2.10
CA ILE A 127 1.13 10.12 0.92
C ILE A 127 1.75 11.16 0.01
N LYS A 128 3.06 11.02 -0.24
CA LYS A 128 3.79 11.88 -1.17
C LYS A 128 4.29 11.05 -2.34
N TYR A 129 4.26 11.60 -3.54
CA TYR A 129 4.85 10.98 -4.73
C TYR A 129 5.69 11.99 -5.52
N TRP A 130 6.30 11.53 -6.62
CA TRP A 130 7.15 12.35 -7.46
C TRP A 130 6.50 13.68 -7.86
N GLU A 131 7.22 14.76 -7.57
CA GLU A 131 7.02 16.08 -8.17
C GLU A 131 7.82 16.21 -9.47
N GLN A 132 9.03 15.66 -9.47
CA GLN A 132 9.91 15.57 -10.62
C GLN A 132 10.27 14.10 -10.83
N VAL A 133 10.14 13.64 -12.06
CA VAL A 133 10.30 12.23 -12.45
C VAL A 133 11.68 12.06 -13.08
N PRO A 134 12.46 11.03 -12.71
CA PRO A 134 13.70 10.68 -13.39
C PRO A 134 13.51 10.52 -14.90
N ASN A 135 14.49 10.95 -15.69
CA ASN A 135 14.37 10.98 -17.16
C ASN A 135 14.03 9.61 -17.77
N ASP A 136 14.53 8.52 -17.19
CA ASP A 136 14.25 7.15 -17.60
C ASP A 136 12.86 6.64 -17.20
N TRP A 137 12.18 7.36 -16.30
CA TRP A 137 10.81 7.08 -15.84
C TRP A 137 9.75 7.97 -16.49
N VAL A 138 10.12 9.09 -17.13
CA VAL A 138 9.16 10.05 -17.73
C VAL A 138 8.18 9.39 -18.72
N SER A 139 8.61 8.37 -19.46
CA SER A 139 7.76 7.66 -20.41
C SER A 139 6.78 6.68 -19.77
N LYS A 140 7.06 6.22 -18.54
CA LYS A 140 6.25 5.27 -17.78
C LYS A 140 5.32 5.98 -16.81
N TRP A 141 5.83 6.98 -16.10
CA TRP A 141 5.11 7.71 -15.07
C TRP A 141 4.15 8.72 -15.69
N ASN A 142 2.85 8.41 -15.65
CA ASN A 142 1.78 9.27 -16.13
C ASN A 142 0.67 9.41 -15.06
N SER A 143 -0.32 10.25 -15.34
CA SER A 143 -1.42 10.49 -14.41
C SER A 143 -2.23 9.23 -14.10
N GLU A 144 -2.43 8.35 -15.09
CA GLU A 144 -3.18 7.10 -14.91
C GLU A 144 -2.47 6.14 -13.95
N MET A 145 -1.16 5.93 -14.14
CA MET A 145 -0.33 5.11 -13.26
C MET A 145 -0.32 5.67 -11.84
N ARG A 146 -0.08 6.97 -11.70
CA ARG A 146 -0.09 7.66 -10.41
C ARG A 146 -1.45 7.50 -9.70
N ASP A 147 -2.54 7.78 -10.39
CA ASP A 147 -3.89 7.74 -9.81
C ASP A 147 -4.30 6.30 -9.46
N SER A 148 -3.84 5.32 -10.25
CA SER A 148 -3.99 3.88 -9.96
C SER A 148 -3.28 3.49 -8.66
N ILE A 149 -2.01 3.87 -8.48
CA ILE A 149 -1.27 3.60 -7.24
C ILE A 149 -1.95 4.27 -6.05
N ILE A 150 -2.29 5.56 -6.16
CA ILE A 150 -2.93 6.32 -5.08
C ILE A 150 -4.29 5.72 -4.70
N SER A 151 -5.10 5.31 -5.68
CA SER A 151 -6.42 4.73 -5.43
C SER A 151 -6.35 3.30 -4.88
N SER A 152 -5.24 2.60 -5.10
CA SER A 152 -5.00 1.27 -4.53
C SER A 152 -4.68 1.29 -3.04
N ILE A 153 -4.32 2.44 -2.47
CA ILE A 153 -3.98 2.56 -1.05
C ILE A 153 -5.23 2.25 -0.22
N LYS A 154 -5.14 1.19 0.59
CA LYS A 154 -6.22 0.70 1.45
C LYS A 154 -5.78 0.75 2.91
N LEU A 155 -6.69 1.18 3.78
CA LEU A 155 -6.49 1.06 5.23
C LEU A 155 -6.87 -0.35 5.67
N LEU A 156 -5.97 -1.00 6.38
CA LEU A 156 -6.17 -2.33 6.95
C LEU A 156 -6.91 -2.20 8.28
N LYS A 157 -7.74 -3.19 8.62
CA LYS A 157 -8.55 -3.19 9.85
C LYS A 157 -7.85 -3.91 10.99
#